data_AF-R7Y1M5-F1
#
_entry.id   AF-R7Y1M5-F1
#
_cell.length_a   1.000
_cell.length_b   1.000
_cell.length_c   1.000
_cell.angle_alpha   90.00
_cell.angle_beta   90.00
_cell.angle_gamma   90.00
#
_symmetry.space_group_name_H-M   'P 1'
#
loop_
_entity.id
_entity.type
_entity.pdbx_description
1 polymer ?
#
loop_
_entity_poly.entity_id
_entity_poly.type
_entity_poly.pdbx_seq_one_letter_code
_entity_poly.pdbx_strand_id
1 'polypeptide(L)'
;MLLTSHQARRLAAASLVPLVALTACSTSSDGATAEGGVSLDLVAYSTPESAYEQITADFAETPEGEGVEFSTSYGPSGDQSRAVEGGQAADYVNFSLEGDVTRLVDAGLVGEDWNAGEHRGIVADSVVVIVTRPGNPLGITGWEDIVEPGVEIVSPNPGSSGGARWNILAAYGHALEANGGDEEAAREYLVDFFNNAVALPGSARDALTSFTSGVGDVLISYENEAILARQNDQELDYLVPDETLLIETPAAVTEGAEPEAQSFLDYLYTDEAQASFLEHGYRPVTEGVTGEVEGANDPADPFPTPQVLFTVADDFGGWPAAAEKFFADGEDGEPLGLVAEVQQETGKLGE
;
A
#
# COMPACT_ATOMS: atom_id res chain seq x y z
N MET A 1 75.45 -12.69 -0.06
CA MET A 1 75.37 -14.17 -0.15
C MET A 1 74.22 -14.46 -1.11
N LEU A 2 74.56 -14.56 -2.41
CA LEU A 2 74.39 -15.76 -3.27
C LEU A 2 72.90 -16.06 -3.56
N LEU A 3 72.36 -15.63 -4.73
CA LEU A 3 72.36 -16.34 -6.04
C LEU A 3 71.54 -17.64 -5.93
N THR A 4 70.54 -18.02 -6.76
CA THR A 4 70.25 -17.89 -8.20
C THR A 4 68.94 -18.67 -8.45
N SER A 5 67.92 -18.11 -9.11
CA SER A 5 67.52 -18.30 -10.53
C SER A 5 67.37 -19.74 -11.08
N HIS A 6 66.20 -20.06 -11.63
CA HIS A 6 65.95 -20.68 -12.96
C HIS A 6 64.42 -20.64 -13.22
N GLN A 7 63.87 -19.88 -14.19
CA GLN A 7 63.73 -20.16 -15.64
C GLN A 7 63.16 -21.57 -15.94
N ALA A 8 62.20 -21.82 -16.83
CA ALA A 8 61.83 -21.17 -18.10
C ALA A 8 60.40 -21.61 -18.54
N ARG A 9 59.60 -20.71 -19.14
CA ARG A 9 59.19 -20.63 -20.57
C ARG A 9 58.25 -21.71 -21.15
N ARG A 10 57.08 -21.20 -21.60
CA ARG A 10 56.43 -21.35 -22.93
C ARG A 10 55.82 -22.71 -23.31
N LEU A 11 54.53 -22.73 -23.68
CA LEU A 11 54.02 -22.60 -25.06
C LEU A 11 52.50 -22.80 -25.13
N ALA A 12 51.87 -22.04 -26.03
CA ALA A 12 50.47 -22.14 -26.41
C ALA A 12 50.20 -23.36 -27.30
N ALA A 13 48.97 -23.89 -27.25
CA ALA A 13 48.40 -24.70 -28.32
C ALA A 13 46.87 -24.55 -28.33
N ALA A 14 46.36 -23.87 -29.36
CA ALA A 14 44.97 -23.91 -29.78
C ALA A 14 44.72 -25.22 -30.55
N SER A 15 43.53 -25.81 -30.41
CA SER A 15 43.10 -26.96 -31.22
C SER A 15 41.61 -26.91 -31.47
N LEU A 16 41.25 -26.63 -32.73
CA LEU A 16 39.95 -26.81 -33.38
C LEU A 16 39.65 -28.31 -33.58
N VAL A 17 38.40 -28.75 -33.35
CA VAL A 17 37.74 -29.86 -34.11
C VAL A 17 36.19 -29.80 -33.87
N PRO A 18 35.31 -30.49 -34.63
CA PRO A 18 34.68 -30.01 -35.87
C PRO A 18 33.12 -30.03 -35.85
N LEU A 19 32.54 -29.42 -36.89
CA LEU A 19 31.12 -29.50 -37.26
C LEU A 19 30.76 -30.91 -37.76
N VAL A 20 29.71 -31.53 -37.22
CA VAL A 20 29.04 -32.71 -37.79
C VAL A 20 27.55 -32.45 -37.88
N ALA A 21 27.05 -32.36 -39.12
CA ALA A 21 25.63 -32.37 -39.44
C ALA A 21 25.16 -33.83 -39.57
N LEU A 22 24.11 -34.19 -38.83
CA LEU A 22 23.38 -35.45 -38.99
C LEU A 22 21.88 -35.15 -38.98
N THR A 23 21.28 -35.25 -40.16
CA THR A 23 19.84 -35.36 -40.36
C THR A 23 19.41 -36.82 -40.21
N ALA A 24 18.47 -37.11 -39.31
CA ALA A 24 17.72 -38.35 -39.27
C ALA A 24 16.31 -38.10 -38.71
N CYS A 25 15.30 -38.54 -39.46
CA CYS A 25 13.87 -38.39 -39.19
C CYS A 25 13.32 -39.41 -38.18
N SER A 26 12.14 -39.09 -37.66
CA SER A 26 11.14 -39.94 -36.97
C SER A 26 11.44 -40.25 -35.51
N THR A 27 10.58 -39.82 -34.58
CA THR A 27 9.27 -40.45 -34.29
C THR A 27 8.47 -39.49 -33.41
N SER A 28 7.21 -39.24 -33.79
CA SER A 28 6.25 -38.51 -32.97
C SER A 28 6.13 -39.17 -31.61
N SER A 29 6.52 -38.44 -30.58
CA SER A 29 6.03 -38.66 -29.23
C SER A 29 5.19 -37.42 -28.95
N ASP A 30 3.87 -37.63 -28.88
CA ASP A 30 2.95 -36.73 -28.20
C ASP A 30 3.41 -36.70 -26.73
N GLY A 31 4.44 -35.92 -26.46
CA GLY A 31 4.62 -35.34 -25.15
C GLY A 31 3.54 -34.29 -25.04
N ALA A 32 2.49 -34.60 -24.28
CA ALA A 32 1.71 -33.56 -23.65
C ALA A 32 2.69 -32.74 -22.79
N THR A 33 3.32 -31.75 -23.41
CA THR A 33 3.74 -30.55 -22.71
C THR A 33 2.47 -29.98 -22.12
N ALA A 34 2.39 -29.94 -20.79
CA ALA A 34 1.56 -28.94 -20.14
C ALA A 34 2.13 -27.58 -20.60
N GLU A 35 1.58 -27.07 -21.70
CA GLU A 35 1.87 -25.73 -22.22
C GLU A 35 0.92 -24.76 -21.53
N GLY A 36 1.51 -23.74 -20.88
CA GLY A 36 0.86 -22.45 -20.62
C GLY A 36 0.20 -22.31 -19.25
N GLY A 37 0.99 -22.10 -18.20
CA GLY A 37 0.48 -21.32 -17.06
C GLY A 37 0.44 -19.84 -17.45
N VAL A 38 -0.59 -19.12 -17.01
CA VAL A 38 -0.69 -17.66 -17.17
C VAL A 38 0.05 -17.02 -16.01
N SER A 39 0.97 -16.09 -16.28
CA SER A 39 1.65 -15.32 -15.24
C SER A 39 1.08 -13.92 -15.23
N LEU A 40 0.51 -13.49 -14.10
CA LEU A 40 -0.04 -12.14 -13.92
C LEU A 40 0.92 -11.29 -13.08
N ASP A 41 1.26 -10.09 -13.56
CA ASP A 41 2.00 -9.09 -12.79
C ASP A 41 1.05 -8.28 -11.90
N LEU A 42 1.10 -8.53 -10.59
CA LEU A 42 0.35 -7.83 -9.55
C LEU A 42 1.21 -6.73 -8.94
N VAL A 43 0.78 -5.49 -9.09
CA VAL A 43 1.47 -4.33 -8.52
C VAL A 43 0.59 -3.66 -7.48
N ALA A 44 1.04 -3.62 -6.23
CA ALA A 44 0.24 -3.10 -5.14
C ALA A 44 0.98 -2.15 -4.18
N TYR A 45 0.21 -1.40 -3.39
CA TYR A 45 0.75 -0.60 -2.30
C TYR A 45 1.34 -1.48 -1.17
N SER A 46 1.88 -0.90 -0.10
CA SER A 46 2.82 -1.61 0.78
C SER A 46 2.19 -2.59 1.78
N THR A 47 0.89 -2.47 2.07
CA THR A 47 0.26 -3.17 3.20
C THR A 47 -0.44 -4.49 2.85
N PRO A 48 -1.03 -4.71 1.66
CA PRO A 48 -1.87 -5.88 1.42
C PRO A 48 -1.08 -7.14 1.08
N GLU A 49 0.27 -7.11 1.13
CA GLU A 49 1.15 -8.25 0.81
C GLU A 49 0.68 -9.56 1.47
N SER A 50 0.49 -9.57 2.80
CA SER A 50 0.07 -10.78 3.52
C SER A 50 -1.31 -11.28 3.11
N ALA A 51 -2.27 -10.36 2.87
CA ALA A 51 -3.60 -10.74 2.39
C ALA A 51 -3.53 -11.33 0.97
N TYR A 52 -2.76 -10.71 0.09
CA TYR A 52 -2.60 -11.18 -1.29
C TYR A 52 -1.83 -12.51 -1.38
N GLU A 53 -0.89 -12.80 -0.49
CA GLU A 53 -0.25 -14.13 -0.42
C GLU A 53 -1.31 -15.24 -0.25
N GLN A 54 -2.30 -15.05 0.62
CA GLN A 54 -3.40 -16.00 0.79
C GLN A 54 -4.37 -15.94 -0.39
N ILE A 55 -4.87 -14.75 -0.76
CA ILE A 55 -5.89 -14.57 -1.80
C ILE A 55 -5.42 -15.12 -3.16
N THR A 56 -4.15 -14.90 -3.54
CA THR A 56 -3.61 -15.43 -4.80
C THR A 56 -3.47 -16.94 -4.78
N ALA A 57 -3.15 -17.54 -3.62
CA ALA A 57 -3.12 -18.98 -3.45
C ALA A 57 -4.55 -19.57 -3.54
N ASP A 58 -5.52 -18.96 -2.88
CA ASP A 58 -6.92 -19.40 -2.89
C ASP A 58 -7.52 -19.27 -4.31
N PHE A 59 -7.22 -18.17 -5.02
CA PHE A 59 -7.65 -17.99 -6.41
C PHE A 59 -7.13 -19.11 -7.31
N ALA A 60 -5.87 -19.54 -7.15
CA ALA A 60 -5.27 -20.60 -7.94
C ALA A 60 -5.94 -21.98 -7.75
N GLU A 61 -6.73 -22.15 -6.69
CA GLU A 61 -7.53 -23.36 -6.44
C GLU A 61 -8.91 -23.30 -7.11
N THR A 62 -9.33 -22.14 -7.63
CA THR A 62 -10.59 -21.96 -8.35
C THR A 62 -10.49 -22.41 -9.82
N PRO A 63 -11.62 -22.76 -10.48
CA PRO A 63 -11.61 -23.05 -11.92
C PRO A 63 -11.09 -21.90 -12.78
N GLU A 64 -11.33 -20.66 -12.38
CA GLU A 64 -10.91 -19.45 -13.09
C GLU A 64 -9.43 -19.09 -12.86
N GLY A 65 -8.85 -19.53 -11.74
CA GLY A 65 -7.43 -19.33 -11.41
C GLY A 65 -6.53 -20.55 -11.64
N GLU A 66 -7.07 -21.69 -12.08
CA GLU A 66 -6.29 -22.91 -12.28
C GLU A 66 -5.12 -22.67 -13.27
N GLY A 67 -3.88 -22.77 -12.76
CA GLY A 67 -2.67 -22.57 -13.55
C GLY A 67 -2.22 -21.11 -13.69
N VAL A 68 -2.85 -20.18 -12.97
CA VAL A 68 -2.40 -18.80 -12.83
C VAL A 68 -1.27 -18.75 -11.79
N GLU A 69 -0.18 -18.08 -12.13
CA GLU A 69 0.91 -17.71 -11.21
C GLU A 69 0.98 -16.18 -11.11
N PHE A 70 1.39 -15.66 -9.95
CA PHE A 70 1.51 -14.22 -9.73
C PHE A 70 2.97 -13.81 -9.54
N SER A 71 3.34 -12.73 -10.23
CA SER A 71 4.56 -11.96 -10.02
C SER A 71 4.18 -10.69 -9.28
N THR A 72 4.65 -10.53 -8.04
CA THR A 72 4.14 -9.47 -7.15
C THR A 72 5.16 -8.37 -6.89
N SER A 73 4.71 -7.11 -6.84
CA SER A 73 5.49 -5.95 -6.42
C SER A 73 4.71 -5.11 -5.41
N TYR A 74 5.25 -4.93 -4.20
CA TYR A 74 4.66 -4.13 -3.13
C TYR A 74 5.56 -2.94 -2.77
N GLY A 75 4.98 -1.76 -2.51
CA GLY A 75 5.75 -0.58 -2.12
C GLY A 75 4.91 0.67 -1.86
N PRO A 76 5.53 1.86 -1.75
CA PRO A 76 4.78 3.11 -1.62
C PRO A 76 3.81 3.27 -2.80
N SER A 77 2.53 3.51 -2.49
CA SER A 77 1.44 3.57 -3.50
C SER A 77 1.73 4.53 -4.66
N GLY A 78 2.22 5.73 -4.35
CA GLY A 78 2.57 6.73 -5.34
C GLY A 78 3.76 6.31 -6.20
N ASP A 79 4.78 5.66 -5.61
CA ASP A 79 5.93 5.16 -6.35
C ASP A 79 5.58 3.98 -7.25
N GLN A 80 4.75 3.04 -6.77
CA GLN A 80 4.30 1.90 -7.57
C GLN A 80 3.48 2.35 -8.77
N SER A 81 2.55 3.28 -8.59
CA SER A 81 1.78 3.83 -9.71
C SER A 81 2.67 4.61 -10.70
N ARG A 82 3.64 5.42 -10.24
CA ARG A 82 4.65 6.04 -11.13
C ARG A 82 5.51 5.02 -11.86
N ALA A 83 5.85 3.90 -11.24
CA ALA A 83 6.65 2.86 -11.87
C ALA A 83 5.87 2.16 -13.00
N VAL A 84 4.57 1.88 -12.79
CA VAL A 84 3.67 1.33 -13.83
C VAL A 84 3.48 2.32 -14.97
N GLU A 85 3.20 3.59 -14.67
CA GLU A 85 3.19 4.67 -15.68
C GLU A 85 4.51 4.73 -16.46
N GLY A 86 5.64 4.53 -15.76
CA GLY A 86 6.99 4.49 -16.33
C GLY A 86 7.35 3.21 -17.09
N GLY A 87 6.45 2.24 -17.19
CA GLY A 87 6.61 1.03 -18.00
C GLY A 87 6.96 -0.25 -17.23
N GLN A 88 6.81 -0.29 -15.90
CA GLN A 88 6.76 -1.55 -15.15
C GLN A 88 5.54 -2.35 -15.63
N ALA A 89 5.74 -3.65 -15.89
CA ALA A 89 4.64 -4.54 -16.26
C ALA A 89 3.67 -4.70 -15.08
N ALA A 90 2.39 -4.63 -15.39
CA ALA A 90 1.28 -4.84 -14.45
C ALA A 90 0.08 -5.30 -15.27
N ASP A 91 -0.52 -6.44 -14.89
CA ASP A 91 -1.82 -6.90 -15.39
C ASP A 91 -2.95 -6.46 -14.44
N TYR A 92 -2.61 -6.35 -13.16
CA TYR A 92 -3.50 -5.93 -12.10
C TYR A 92 -2.78 -4.94 -11.17
N VAL A 93 -3.50 -3.90 -10.77
CA VAL A 93 -3.03 -2.94 -9.77
C VAL A 93 -3.98 -2.86 -8.59
N ASN A 94 -3.43 -2.72 -7.38
CA ASN A 94 -4.18 -2.32 -6.19
C ASN A 94 -3.41 -1.24 -5.45
N PHE A 95 -3.93 -0.02 -5.44
CA PHE A 95 -3.26 1.11 -4.81
C PHE A 95 -3.96 1.55 -3.56
N SER A 96 -3.29 2.42 -2.81
CA SER A 96 -3.82 2.89 -1.53
C SER A 96 -4.96 3.90 -1.69
N LEU A 97 -5.04 4.62 -2.82
CA LEU A 97 -6.01 5.70 -3.03
C LEU A 97 -6.30 5.90 -4.52
N GLU A 98 -7.46 6.49 -4.82
CA GLU A 98 -8.01 6.64 -6.18
C GLU A 98 -7.05 7.36 -7.14
N GLY A 99 -6.45 8.46 -6.68
CA GLY A 99 -5.54 9.27 -7.51
C GLY A 99 -4.33 8.52 -8.07
N ASP A 100 -3.91 7.42 -7.44
CA ASP A 100 -2.82 6.58 -7.98
C ASP A 100 -3.31 5.68 -9.12
N VAL A 101 -4.60 5.30 -9.15
CA VAL A 101 -5.22 4.64 -10.32
C VAL A 101 -5.52 5.68 -11.40
N THR A 102 -6.00 6.87 -11.03
CA THR A 102 -6.27 7.97 -11.98
C THR A 102 -5.04 8.31 -12.82
N ARG A 103 -3.83 8.30 -12.25
CA ARG A 103 -2.58 8.46 -13.00
C ARG A 103 -2.43 7.45 -14.15
N LEU A 104 -2.82 6.20 -13.91
CA LEU A 104 -2.77 5.16 -14.94
C LEU A 104 -3.88 5.32 -15.98
N VAL A 105 -5.04 5.83 -15.58
CA VAL A 105 -6.11 6.23 -16.51
C VAL A 105 -5.63 7.35 -17.44
N ASP A 106 -5.01 8.39 -16.88
CA ASP A 106 -4.47 9.52 -17.65
C ASP A 106 -3.36 9.08 -18.62
N ALA A 107 -2.58 8.07 -18.23
CA ALA A 107 -1.57 7.42 -19.07
C ALA A 107 -2.16 6.47 -20.13
N GLY A 108 -3.46 6.19 -20.09
CA GLY A 108 -4.15 5.23 -20.98
C GLY A 108 -3.78 3.77 -20.71
N LEU A 109 -3.33 3.46 -19.49
CA LEU A 109 -2.96 2.12 -19.03
C LEU A 109 -4.10 1.42 -18.26
N VAL A 110 -5.12 2.16 -17.84
CA VAL A 110 -6.34 1.65 -17.19
C VAL A 110 -7.54 2.33 -17.85
N GLY A 111 -8.63 1.60 -18.08
CA GLY A 111 -9.85 2.15 -18.67
C GLY A 111 -10.52 3.21 -17.78
N GLU A 112 -11.11 4.25 -18.38
CA GLU A 112 -11.80 5.33 -17.65
C GLU A 112 -12.98 4.84 -16.78
N ASP A 113 -13.53 3.66 -17.08
CA ASP A 113 -14.68 3.05 -16.41
C ASP A 113 -14.30 2.03 -15.32
N TRP A 114 -13.02 1.95 -14.93
CA TRP A 114 -12.53 1.01 -13.90
C TRP A 114 -13.32 1.06 -12.58
N ASN A 115 -13.87 2.23 -12.22
CA ASN A 115 -14.66 2.45 -11.01
C ASN A 115 -16.19 2.53 -11.27
N ALA A 116 -16.68 2.07 -12.42
CA ALA A 116 -18.10 2.11 -12.75
C ALA A 116 -18.93 0.96 -12.15
N GLY A 117 -18.28 -0.06 -11.60
CA GLY A 117 -18.92 -1.22 -10.97
C GLY A 117 -19.59 -0.93 -9.63
N GLU A 118 -20.29 -1.92 -9.08
CA GLU A 118 -21.01 -1.81 -7.79
C GLU A 118 -20.10 -1.38 -6.63
N HIS A 119 -18.91 -1.99 -6.54
CA HIS A 119 -17.91 -1.66 -5.52
C HIS A 119 -17.05 -0.44 -5.87
N ARG A 120 -17.30 0.23 -7.01
CA ARG A 120 -16.52 1.38 -7.49
C ARG A 120 -15.00 1.12 -7.57
N GLY A 121 -14.62 -0.13 -7.85
CA GLY A 121 -13.23 -0.58 -7.88
C GLY A 121 -12.56 -0.71 -6.51
N ILE A 122 -13.28 -0.57 -5.40
CA ILE A 122 -12.73 -0.68 -4.04
C ILE A 122 -12.81 -2.13 -3.59
N VAL A 123 -11.68 -2.76 -3.27
CA VAL A 123 -11.61 -4.20 -2.94
C VAL A 123 -11.56 -4.49 -1.44
N ALA A 124 -11.16 -3.50 -0.64
CA ALA A 124 -11.10 -3.58 0.81
C ALA A 124 -11.11 -2.18 1.43
N ASP A 125 -11.71 -2.09 2.60
CA ASP A 125 -11.74 -0.88 3.42
C ASP A 125 -10.82 -0.99 4.64
N SER A 126 -10.53 0.16 5.23
CA SER A 126 -9.84 0.30 6.52
C SER A 126 -10.20 1.65 7.14
N VAL A 127 -9.62 1.97 8.30
CA VAL A 127 -9.69 3.32 8.88
C VAL A 127 -8.31 3.75 9.37
N VAL A 128 -8.11 5.05 9.53
CA VAL A 128 -6.91 5.57 10.18
C VAL A 128 -6.98 5.30 11.69
N VAL A 129 -5.90 4.78 12.25
CA VAL A 129 -5.77 4.48 13.69
C VAL A 129 -4.53 5.14 14.28
N ILE A 130 -4.56 5.32 15.60
CA ILE A 130 -3.41 5.76 16.38
C ILE A 130 -2.83 4.55 17.08
N VAL A 131 -1.64 4.15 16.67
CA VAL A 131 -0.83 3.10 17.28
C VAL A 131 0.04 3.72 18.37
N THR A 132 0.13 3.05 19.52
CA THR A 132 0.90 3.48 20.70
C THR A 132 1.84 2.38 21.17
N ARG A 133 2.79 2.74 22.03
CA ARG A 133 3.62 1.76 22.73
C ARG A 133 2.78 0.87 23.66
N PRO A 134 3.23 -0.37 23.96
CA PRO A 134 2.52 -1.26 24.88
C PRO A 134 2.15 -0.60 26.21
N GLY A 135 0.89 -0.75 26.59
CA GLY A 135 0.29 -0.15 27.78
C GLY A 135 -0.05 1.33 27.63
N ASN A 136 0.10 1.93 26.45
CA ASN A 136 -0.14 3.34 26.15
C ASN A 136 0.43 4.30 27.22
N PRO A 137 1.77 4.39 27.34
CA PRO A 137 2.42 5.06 28.46
C PRO A 137 2.16 6.57 28.54
N LEU A 138 1.80 7.19 27.41
CA LEU A 138 1.44 8.61 27.33
C LEU A 138 -0.05 8.86 27.55
N GLY A 139 -0.87 7.82 27.65
CA GLY A 139 -2.31 7.95 27.87
C GLY A 139 -3.04 8.58 26.69
N ILE A 140 -2.58 8.33 25.45
CA ILE A 140 -3.19 8.84 24.23
C ILE A 140 -4.63 8.30 24.12
N THR A 141 -5.58 9.19 23.96
CA THR A 141 -7.01 8.89 23.81
C THR A 141 -7.56 9.32 22.46
N GLY A 142 -6.91 10.27 21.80
CA GLY A 142 -7.34 10.77 20.50
C GLY A 142 -6.30 11.66 19.83
N TRP A 143 -6.78 12.43 18.86
CA TRP A 143 -5.98 13.31 18.01
C TRP A 143 -5.41 14.52 18.76
N GLU A 144 -6.13 15.05 19.76
CA GLU A 144 -5.65 16.18 20.56
C GLU A 144 -4.37 15.84 21.33
N ASP A 145 -4.22 14.58 21.76
CA ASP A 145 -3.08 14.15 22.56
C ASP A 145 -1.80 14.02 21.73
N ILE A 146 -1.89 13.67 20.44
CA ILE A 146 -0.70 13.40 19.62
C ILE A 146 0.08 14.67 19.23
N VAL A 147 -0.58 15.83 19.29
CA VAL A 147 0.04 17.14 19.04
C VAL A 147 0.54 17.81 20.31
N GLU A 148 0.39 17.19 21.48
CA GLU A 148 0.95 17.73 22.72
C GLU A 148 2.49 17.82 22.67
N PRO A 149 3.10 18.82 23.33
CA PRO A 149 4.55 18.97 23.32
C PRO A 149 5.28 17.75 23.89
N GLY A 150 6.17 17.17 23.08
CA GLY A 150 7.02 16.06 23.48
C GLY A 150 6.49 14.68 23.09
N VAL A 151 5.34 14.59 22.42
CA VAL A 151 4.91 13.37 21.73
C VAL A 151 5.65 13.26 20.40
N GLU A 152 6.29 12.13 20.14
CA GLU A 152 6.99 11.87 18.89
C GLU A 152 6.13 11.03 17.93
N ILE A 153 5.74 11.61 16.79
CA ILE A 153 4.89 10.95 15.78
C ILE A 153 5.76 10.26 14.71
N VAL A 154 5.38 9.04 14.36
CA VAL A 154 5.77 8.37 13.12
C VAL A 154 4.56 8.33 12.18
N SER A 155 4.74 8.74 10.93
CA SER A 155 3.74 8.63 9.86
C SER A 155 4.50 8.54 8.54
N PRO A 156 4.02 7.85 7.50
CA PRO A 156 4.75 7.82 6.22
C PRO A 156 4.82 9.19 5.51
N ASN A 157 5.63 9.28 4.46
CA ASN A 157 5.82 10.46 3.61
C ASN A 157 4.67 10.62 2.58
N PRO A 158 3.95 11.77 2.53
CA PRO A 158 2.86 12.01 1.57
C PRO A 158 3.29 12.15 0.10
N GLY A 159 4.58 12.34 -0.18
CA GLY A 159 5.11 12.37 -1.54
C GLY A 159 5.16 10.99 -2.23
N SER A 160 5.27 9.91 -1.44
CA SER A 160 5.40 8.53 -1.93
C SER A 160 4.26 7.63 -1.46
N SER A 161 3.72 7.83 -0.25
CA SER A 161 2.74 6.94 0.37
C SER A 161 1.33 7.49 0.31
N GLY A 162 0.38 6.66 -0.13
CA GLY A 162 -1.04 6.96 0.00
C GLY A 162 -1.52 6.95 1.45
N GLY A 163 -0.94 6.10 2.30
CA GLY A 163 -1.25 6.03 3.73
C GLY A 163 -0.98 7.34 4.46
N ALA A 164 0.08 8.03 4.05
CA ALA A 164 0.39 9.34 4.60
C ALA A 164 -0.71 10.36 4.28
N ARG A 165 -1.29 10.30 3.07
CA ARG A 165 -2.37 11.20 2.66
C ARG A 165 -3.64 10.90 3.45
N TRP A 166 -4.00 9.62 3.65
CA TRP A 166 -5.09 9.23 4.54
C TRP A 166 -4.88 9.75 5.97
N ASN A 167 -3.69 9.52 6.54
CA ASN A 167 -3.33 9.98 7.88
C ASN A 167 -3.50 11.50 8.05
N ILE A 168 -3.01 12.28 7.08
CA ILE A 168 -3.05 13.74 7.12
C ILE A 168 -4.48 14.25 6.94
N LEU A 169 -5.27 13.66 6.04
CA LEU A 169 -6.67 14.03 5.87
C LEU A 169 -7.49 13.69 7.12
N ALA A 170 -7.26 12.55 7.77
CA ALA A 170 -7.91 12.22 9.04
C ALA A 170 -7.58 13.22 10.15
N ALA A 171 -6.29 13.54 10.30
CA ALA A 171 -5.79 14.54 11.24
C ALA A 171 -6.40 15.94 10.98
N TYR A 172 -6.44 16.38 9.72
CA TYR A 172 -7.05 17.65 9.33
C TYR A 172 -8.57 17.65 9.53
N GLY A 173 -9.25 16.56 9.18
CA GLY A 173 -10.70 16.41 9.33
C GLY A 173 -11.13 16.51 10.79
N HIS A 174 -10.42 15.82 11.68
CA HIS A 174 -10.60 15.98 13.13
C HIS A 174 -10.42 17.44 13.56
N ALA A 175 -9.31 18.08 13.18
CA ALA A 175 -9.02 19.45 13.59
C ALA A 175 -10.06 20.45 13.06
N LEU A 176 -10.56 20.24 11.85
CA LEU A 176 -11.61 21.07 11.26
C LEU A 176 -12.94 20.93 12.01
N GLU A 177 -13.37 19.70 12.30
CA GLU A 177 -14.59 19.42 13.06
C GLU A 177 -14.51 19.99 14.49
N ALA A 178 -13.40 19.74 15.19
CA ALA A 178 -13.16 20.20 16.56
C ALA A 178 -13.18 21.74 16.67
N ASN A 179 -12.81 22.45 15.60
CA ASN A 179 -12.77 23.92 15.54
C ASN A 179 -13.96 24.52 14.78
N GLY A 180 -15.03 23.76 14.53
CA GLY A 180 -16.26 24.28 13.93
C GLY A 180 -16.11 24.78 12.49
N GLY A 181 -15.21 24.17 11.72
CA GLY A 181 -14.95 24.51 10.32
C GLY A 181 -13.89 25.58 10.10
N ASP A 182 -13.10 25.94 11.12
CA ASP A 182 -12.01 26.90 10.98
C ASP A 182 -10.78 26.27 10.30
N GLU A 183 -10.59 26.57 9.01
CA GLU A 183 -9.48 26.04 8.22
C GLU A 183 -8.11 26.53 8.71
N GLU A 184 -8.02 27.72 9.31
CA GLU A 184 -6.73 28.22 9.84
C GLU A 184 -6.35 27.44 11.09
N ALA A 185 -7.31 27.16 11.97
CA ALA A 185 -7.07 26.31 13.14
C ALA A 185 -6.69 24.86 12.73
N ALA A 186 -7.34 24.32 11.69
CA ALA A 186 -6.99 23.01 11.15
C ALA A 186 -5.58 22.98 10.52
N ARG A 187 -5.17 24.09 9.86
CA ARG A 187 -3.80 24.26 9.38
C ARG A 187 -2.80 24.33 10.55
N GLU A 188 -3.07 25.12 11.58
CA GLU A 188 -2.21 25.24 12.77
C GLU A 188 -2.04 23.87 13.45
N TYR A 189 -3.10 23.08 13.54
CA TYR A 189 -3.02 21.70 14.04
C TYR A 189 -2.07 20.84 13.20
N LEU A 190 -2.10 20.94 11.86
CA LEU A 190 -1.15 20.22 11.01
C LEU A 190 0.29 20.72 11.20
N VAL A 191 0.50 22.01 11.48
CA VAL A 191 1.83 22.53 11.84
C VAL A 191 2.34 21.84 13.11
N ASP A 192 1.51 21.71 14.15
CA ASP A 192 1.88 21.02 15.38
C ASP A 192 2.12 19.52 15.15
N PHE A 193 1.26 18.86 14.36
CA PHE A 193 1.44 17.48 13.91
C PHE A 193 2.81 17.26 13.26
N PHE A 194 3.17 18.09 12.27
CA PHE A 194 4.46 17.94 11.58
C PHE A 194 5.64 18.31 12.48
N ASN A 195 5.50 19.28 13.38
CA ASN A 195 6.54 19.57 14.38
C ASN A 195 6.84 18.33 15.25
N ASN A 196 5.81 17.59 15.64
CA ASN A 196 5.92 16.33 16.38
C ASN A 196 6.33 15.13 15.52
N ALA A 197 6.24 15.21 14.18
CA ALA A 197 6.67 14.13 13.29
C ALA A 197 8.19 13.95 13.30
N VAL A 198 8.69 12.89 13.93
CA VAL A 198 10.14 12.60 14.06
C VAL A 198 10.68 11.74 12.92
N ALA A 199 9.82 11.00 12.23
CA ALA A 199 10.17 10.19 11.08
C ALA A 199 9.05 10.18 10.04
N LEU A 200 9.42 10.27 8.76
CA LEU A 200 8.52 10.20 7.61
C LEU A 200 8.96 9.11 6.61
N PRO A 201 8.84 7.81 6.92
CA PRO A 201 9.30 6.73 6.03
C PRO A 201 8.51 6.64 4.73
N GLY A 202 9.09 6.01 3.70
CA GLY A 202 8.54 6.03 2.34
C GLY A 202 7.17 5.37 2.17
N SER A 203 6.83 4.38 3.00
CA SER A 203 5.54 3.66 2.96
C SER A 203 4.97 3.42 4.36
N ALA A 204 3.72 2.98 4.44
CA ALA A 204 3.10 2.64 5.72
C ALA A 204 3.74 1.42 6.39
N ARG A 205 4.16 0.43 5.59
CA ARG A 205 4.93 -0.73 6.07
C ARG A 205 6.30 -0.30 6.64
N ASP A 206 6.96 0.66 5.99
CA ASP A 206 8.22 1.23 6.49
C ASP A 206 7.99 2.04 7.78
N ALA A 207 6.88 2.76 7.88
CA ALA A 207 6.48 3.48 9.10
C ALA A 207 6.24 2.53 10.28
N LEU A 208 5.53 1.43 10.05
CA LEU A 208 5.34 0.37 11.04
C LEU A 208 6.68 -0.26 11.47
N THR A 209 7.56 -0.54 10.50
CA THR A 209 8.90 -1.08 10.76
C THR A 209 9.75 -0.12 11.59
N SER A 210 9.74 1.17 11.26
CA SER A 210 10.44 2.22 12.00
C SER A 210 9.92 2.32 13.45
N PHE A 211 8.59 2.35 13.61
CA PHE A 211 7.94 2.42 14.91
C PHE A 211 8.31 1.21 15.78
N THR A 212 8.13 -0.01 15.28
CA THR A 212 8.44 -1.26 16.00
C THR A 212 9.95 -1.41 16.28
N SER A 213 10.81 -0.78 15.48
CA SER A 213 12.26 -0.68 15.75
C SER A 213 12.64 0.32 16.86
N GLY A 214 11.66 1.02 17.44
CA GLY A 214 11.84 1.90 18.60
C GLY A 214 11.82 3.40 18.31
N VAL A 215 11.39 3.83 17.12
CA VAL A 215 11.26 5.26 16.78
C VAL A 215 9.88 5.78 17.18
N GLY A 216 9.84 6.95 17.84
CA GLY A 216 8.62 7.66 18.21
C GLY A 216 7.78 7.02 19.32
N ASP A 217 6.74 7.73 19.75
CA ASP A 217 5.80 7.31 20.79
C ASP A 217 4.48 6.83 20.23
N VAL A 218 4.06 7.44 19.11
CA VAL A 218 2.84 7.09 18.38
C VAL A 218 3.12 6.89 16.89
N LEU A 219 2.37 5.99 16.27
CA LEU A 219 2.35 5.78 14.83
C LEU A 219 0.93 6.03 14.31
N ILE A 220 0.80 6.85 13.28
CA ILE A 220 -0.47 6.98 12.55
C ILE A 220 -0.45 5.99 11.39
N SER A 221 -1.42 5.08 11.33
CA SER A 221 -1.42 3.98 10.36
C SER A 221 -2.83 3.54 9.99
N TYR A 222 -2.91 2.52 9.15
CA TYR A 222 -4.14 1.78 8.85
C TYR A 222 -4.47 0.81 9.98
N GLU A 223 -5.75 0.56 10.22
CA GLU A 223 -6.21 -0.42 11.21
C GLU A 223 -5.66 -1.83 10.92
N ASN A 224 -5.76 -2.28 9.66
CA ASN A 224 -5.26 -3.58 9.24
C ASN A 224 -3.75 -3.76 9.50
N GLU A 225 -2.94 -2.70 9.42
CA GLU A 225 -1.50 -2.77 9.74
C GLU A 225 -1.25 -2.98 11.24
N ALA A 226 -2.06 -2.33 12.09
CA ALA A 226 -1.96 -2.52 13.54
C ALA A 226 -2.40 -3.93 13.97
N ILE A 227 -3.46 -4.45 13.34
CA ILE A 227 -3.94 -5.82 13.54
C ILE A 227 -2.87 -6.82 13.09
N LEU A 228 -2.37 -6.69 11.86
CA LEU A 228 -1.36 -7.58 11.30
C LEU A 228 -0.07 -7.57 12.11
N ALA A 229 0.34 -6.41 12.64
CA ALA A 229 1.50 -6.32 13.52
C ALA A 229 1.31 -7.18 14.79
N ARG A 230 0.14 -7.11 15.43
CA ARG A 230 -0.18 -7.94 16.60
C ARG A 230 -0.29 -9.43 16.25
N GLN A 231 -0.84 -9.78 15.09
CA GLN A 231 -0.84 -11.16 14.58
C GLN A 231 0.59 -11.70 14.39
N ASN A 232 1.56 -10.83 14.11
CA ASN A 232 2.99 -11.15 13.98
C ASN A 232 3.78 -10.90 15.27
N ASP A 233 3.13 -11.06 16.43
CA ASP A 233 3.72 -10.96 17.77
C ASP A 233 4.43 -9.62 18.07
N GLN A 234 4.11 -8.54 17.34
CA GLN A 234 4.64 -7.21 17.66
C GLN A 234 3.93 -6.66 18.89
N GLU A 235 4.70 -6.23 19.89
CA GLU A 235 4.18 -5.58 21.08
C GLU A 235 3.82 -4.12 20.76
N LEU A 236 2.54 -3.85 20.52
CA LEU A 236 1.97 -2.52 20.39
C LEU A 236 0.51 -2.49 20.83
N ASP A 237 0.01 -1.30 21.12
CA ASP A 237 -1.41 -1.03 21.26
C ASP A 237 -1.89 -0.13 20.14
N TYR A 238 -3.20 -0.16 19.84
CA TYR A 238 -3.79 0.82 18.94
C TYR A 238 -5.19 1.19 19.41
N LEU A 239 -5.63 2.38 19.04
CA LEU A 239 -7.00 2.82 19.23
C LEU A 239 -7.57 3.31 17.90
N VAL A 240 -8.85 3.04 17.70
CA VAL A 240 -9.66 3.68 16.65
C VAL A 240 -10.19 4.97 17.27
N PRO A 241 -9.78 6.17 16.81
CA PRO A 241 -10.24 7.42 17.39
C PRO A 241 -11.76 7.61 17.16
N ASP A 242 -12.38 8.46 17.98
CA ASP A 242 -13.80 8.78 17.87
C ASP A 242 -14.13 9.40 16.50
N GLU A 243 -13.25 10.25 15.97
CA GLU A 243 -13.30 10.74 14.59
C GLU A 243 -12.16 10.13 13.77
N THR A 244 -12.47 9.47 12.66
CA THR A 244 -11.44 8.97 11.74
C THR A 244 -11.93 9.00 10.29
N LEU A 245 -11.06 8.67 9.36
CA LEU A 245 -11.32 8.68 7.92
C LEU A 245 -11.47 7.25 7.40
N LEU A 246 -12.51 7.02 6.61
CA LEU A 246 -12.67 5.80 5.83
C LEU A 246 -11.54 5.73 4.79
N ILE A 247 -10.82 4.62 4.79
CA ILE A 247 -9.80 4.30 3.79
C ILE A 247 -10.43 3.30 2.82
N GLU A 248 -10.53 3.69 1.55
CA GLU A 248 -11.04 2.85 0.47
C GLU A 248 -9.86 2.49 -0.46
N THR A 249 -9.56 1.19 -0.64
CA THR A 249 -8.38 0.75 -1.41
C THR A 249 -8.77 0.30 -2.83
N PRO A 250 -8.48 1.12 -3.87
CA PRO A 250 -8.90 0.83 -5.23
C PRO A 250 -8.03 -0.21 -5.93
N ALA A 251 -8.65 -0.95 -6.83
CA ALA A 251 -8.00 -1.88 -7.73
C ALA A 251 -8.54 -1.75 -9.15
N ALA A 252 -7.69 -2.08 -10.12
CA ALA A 252 -8.05 -2.09 -11.53
C ALA A 252 -7.21 -3.12 -12.31
N VAL A 253 -7.77 -3.57 -13.43
CA VAL A 253 -7.05 -4.34 -14.44
C VAL A 253 -6.48 -3.36 -15.47
N THR A 254 -5.25 -3.61 -15.92
CA THR A 254 -4.60 -2.75 -16.92
C THR A 254 -5.03 -3.11 -18.35
N GLU A 255 -4.87 -2.15 -19.26
CA GLU A 255 -5.14 -2.32 -20.67
C GLU A 255 -4.21 -3.37 -21.29
N GLY A 256 -4.81 -4.39 -21.92
CA GLY A 256 -4.08 -5.46 -22.58
C GLY A 256 -3.62 -6.59 -21.65
N ALA A 257 -4.02 -6.58 -20.37
CA ALA A 257 -3.85 -7.69 -19.45
C ALA A 257 -4.51 -8.98 -19.97
N GLU A 258 -4.00 -10.13 -19.53
CA GLU A 258 -4.63 -11.42 -19.80
C GLU A 258 -6.02 -11.49 -19.13
N PRO A 259 -7.02 -12.18 -19.72
CA PRO A 259 -8.38 -12.24 -19.19
C PRO A 259 -8.49 -12.70 -17.72
N GLU A 260 -7.56 -13.54 -17.28
CA GLU A 260 -7.45 -14.05 -15.92
C GLU A 260 -7.25 -12.92 -14.89
N ALA A 261 -6.69 -11.76 -15.28
CA ALA A 261 -6.60 -10.59 -14.40
C ALA A 261 -7.98 -10.03 -14.04
N GLN A 262 -8.92 -10.04 -14.98
CA GLN A 262 -10.31 -9.65 -14.69
C GLN A 262 -11.00 -10.70 -13.83
N SER A 263 -10.77 -11.99 -14.09
CA SER A 263 -11.28 -13.06 -13.23
C SER A 263 -10.76 -12.95 -11.80
N PHE A 264 -9.49 -12.56 -11.64
CA PHE A 264 -8.91 -12.29 -10.32
C PHE A 264 -9.57 -11.08 -9.64
N LEU A 265 -9.73 -9.94 -10.33
CA LEU A 265 -10.44 -8.79 -9.77
C LEU A 265 -11.88 -9.14 -9.36
N ASP A 266 -12.60 -9.91 -10.18
CA ASP A 266 -13.95 -10.36 -9.87
C ASP A 266 -13.97 -11.30 -8.64
N TYR A 267 -12.96 -12.16 -8.52
CA TYR A 267 -12.80 -13.07 -7.38
C TYR A 267 -12.63 -12.32 -6.06
N LEU A 268 -11.99 -11.14 -6.06
CA LEU A 268 -11.81 -10.34 -4.84
C LEU A 268 -13.12 -9.95 -4.17
N TYR A 269 -14.24 -9.93 -4.89
CA TYR A 269 -15.56 -9.59 -4.34
C TYR A 269 -16.34 -10.80 -3.81
N THR A 270 -15.80 -12.01 -3.94
CA THR A 270 -16.41 -13.22 -3.39
C THR A 270 -16.30 -13.27 -1.86
N ASP A 271 -17.23 -13.97 -1.20
CA ASP A 271 -17.18 -14.19 0.25
C ASP A 271 -15.84 -14.82 0.70
N GLU A 272 -15.23 -15.65 -0.14
CA GLU A 272 -13.97 -16.34 0.15
C GLU A 272 -12.78 -15.37 0.18
N ALA A 273 -12.57 -14.58 -0.88
CA ALA A 273 -11.52 -13.57 -0.90
C ALA A 273 -11.72 -12.49 0.17
N GLN A 274 -12.97 -12.10 0.41
CA GLN A 274 -13.31 -11.12 1.44
C GLN A 274 -13.11 -11.66 2.85
N ALA A 275 -13.27 -12.97 3.08
CA ALA A 275 -12.88 -13.62 4.33
C ALA A 275 -11.35 -13.59 4.52
N SER A 276 -10.56 -13.75 3.46
CA SER A 276 -9.09 -13.62 3.52
C SER A 276 -8.67 -12.17 3.82
N PHE A 277 -9.34 -11.16 3.25
CA PHE A 277 -9.16 -9.76 3.65
C PHE A 277 -9.50 -9.54 5.14
N LEU A 278 -10.64 -10.06 5.60
CA LEU A 278 -11.08 -10.00 7.00
C LEU A 278 -10.04 -10.61 7.95
N GLU A 279 -9.54 -11.81 7.66
CA GLU A 279 -8.54 -12.51 8.46
C GLU A 279 -7.27 -11.66 8.63
N HIS A 280 -6.92 -10.88 7.60
CA HIS A 280 -5.78 -9.96 7.59
C HIS A 280 -6.10 -8.55 8.13
N GLY A 281 -7.26 -8.37 8.78
CA GLY A 281 -7.63 -7.13 9.46
C GLY A 281 -8.18 -6.03 8.56
N TYR A 282 -8.47 -6.32 7.29
CA TYR A 282 -9.18 -5.39 6.41
C TYR A 282 -10.69 -5.46 6.65
N ARG A 283 -11.37 -4.32 6.47
CA ARG A 283 -12.82 -4.25 6.52
C ARG A 283 -13.39 -4.75 5.19
N PRO A 284 -14.22 -5.82 5.16
CA PRO A 284 -14.78 -6.33 3.90
C PRO A 284 -15.74 -5.33 3.24
N VAL A 285 -15.73 -5.30 1.91
CA VAL A 285 -16.64 -4.50 1.07
C VAL A 285 -17.85 -5.29 0.58
N THR A 286 -17.82 -6.62 0.73
CA THR A 286 -18.96 -7.50 0.40
C THR A 286 -19.84 -7.70 1.63
N GLU A 287 -21.14 -7.45 1.48
CA GLU A 287 -22.11 -7.56 2.57
C GLU A 287 -22.17 -8.99 3.14
N GLY A 288 -22.20 -9.10 4.47
CA GLY A 288 -22.44 -10.38 5.16
C GLY A 288 -21.18 -11.16 5.54
N VAL A 289 -20.00 -10.73 5.08
CA VAL A 289 -18.72 -11.30 5.50
C VAL A 289 -18.37 -10.78 6.90
N THR A 290 -18.37 -11.67 7.88
CA THR A 290 -18.09 -11.35 9.30
C THR A 290 -17.36 -12.52 9.95
N GLY A 291 -16.59 -12.25 10.99
CA GLY A 291 -15.77 -13.27 11.65
C GLY A 291 -14.91 -12.69 12.77
N GLU A 292 -14.25 -13.57 13.50
CA GLU A 292 -13.29 -13.18 14.51
C GLU A 292 -11.96 -12.80 13.84
N VAL A 293 -11.30 -11.73 14.31
CA VAL A 293 -10.00 -11.30 13.79
C VAL A 293 -8.98 -11.27 14.92
N GLU A 294 -8.00 -12.16 14.86
CA GLU A 294 -6.87 -12.16 15.79
C GLU A 294 -6.07 -10.86 15.66
N GLY A 295 -5.56 -10.32 16.78
CA GLY A 295 -4.82 -9.05 16.80
C GLY A 295 -5.69 -7.79 16.92
N ALA A 296 -6.99 -7.87 16.61
CA ALA A 296 -7.92 -6.77 16.85
C ALA A 296 -8.10 -6.48 18.35
N ASN A 297 -8.50 -5.25 18.70
CA ASN A 297 -8.75 -4.85 20.08
C ASN A 297 -9.83 -5.69 20.77
N ASP A 298 -10.89 -6.03 20.04
CA ASP A 298 -11.87 -7.05 20.41
C ASP A 298 -12.01 -8.00 19.22
N PRO A 299 -11.45 -9.23 19.27
CA PRO A 299 -11.54 -10.16 18.16
C PRO A 299 -12.98 -10.47 17.72
N ALA A 300 -13.98 -10.40 18.61
CA ALA A 300 -15.37 -10.67 18.27
C ALA A 300 -16.11 -9.45 17.70
N ASP A 301 -15.54 -8.25 17.84
CA ASP A 301 -16.00 -7.00 17.25
C ASP A 301 -14.79 -6.24 16.69
N PRO A 302 -14.15 -6.77 15.63
CA PRO A 302 -12.80 -6.36 15.24
C PRO A 302 -12.75 -4.95 14.67
N PHE A 303 -13.88 -4.43 14.19
CA PHE A 303 -14.01 -3.17 13.48
C PHE A 303 -15.07 -2.27 14.12
N PRO A 304 -14.80 -1.70 15.30
CA PRO A 304 -15.74 -0.80 15.95
C PRO A 304 -16.08 0.36 15.02
N THR A 305 -17.34 0.80 15.08
CA THR A 305 -17.81 1.96 14.32
C THR A 305 -17.38 3.23 15.04
N PRO A 306 -16.59 4.13 14.42
CA PRO A 306 -16.23 5.41 15.02
C PRO A 306 -17.46 6.32 15.15
N GLN A 307 -17.40 7.31 16.04
CA GLN A 307 -18.49 8.27 16.25
C GLN A 307 -18.69 9.17 15.02
N VAL A 308 -17.58 9.57 14.39
CA VAL A 308 -17.56 10.30 13.14
C VAL A 308 -16.64 9.56 12.16
N LEU A 309 -17.19 9.17 11.02
CA LEU A 309 -16.43 8.58 9.92
C LEU A 309 -16.44 9.58 8.77
N PHE A 310 -15.32 10.28 8.59
CA PHE A 310 -15.11 11.13 7.43
C PHE A 310 -14.97 10.27 6.17
N THR A 311 -15.30 10.85 5.02
CA THR A 311 -14.97 10.30 3.70
C THR A 311 -14.31 11.36 2.84
N VAL A 312 -13.42 10.95 1.95
CA VAL A 312 -12.81 11.89 0.99
C VAL A 312 -13.87 12.52 0.09
N ALA A 313 -14.92 11.78 -0.26
CA ALA A 313 -16.01 12.27 -1.09
C ALA A 313 -16.80 13.41 -0.43
N ASP A 314 -17.26 13.23 0.81
CA ASP A 314 -18.17 14.18 1.46
C ASP A 314 -17.44 15.32 2.17
N ASP A 315 -16.29 15.04 2.80
CA ASP A 315 -15.60 16.01 3.66
C ASP A 315 -14.48 16.76 2.94
N PHE A 316 -13.96 16.20 1.84
CA PHE A 316 -12.82 16.77 1.10
C PHE A 316 -13.13 17.03 -0.39
N GLY A 317 -14.36 16.78 -0.84
CA GLY A 317 -14.81 17.05 -2.21
C GLY A 317 -14.34 16.04 -3.26
N GLY A 318 -13.92 14.85 -2.83
CA GLY A 318 -13.35 13.81 -3.68
C GLY A 318 -11.84 13.96 -3.88
N TRP A 319 -11.22 12.88 -4.36
CA TRP A 319 -9.77 12.81 -4.53
C TRP A 319 -9.16 13.91 -5.42
N PRO A 320 -9.79 14.34 -6.54
CA PRO A 320 -9.27 15.45 -7.34
C PRO A 320 -9.14 16.75 -6.54
N ALA A 321 -10.18 17.13 -5.78
CA ALA A 321 -10.18 18.34 -4.96
C ALA A 321 -9.20 18.22 -3.78
N ALA A 322 -9.13 17.05 -3.14
CA ALA A 322 -8.19 16.79 -2.06
C ALA A 322 -6.73 16.85 -2.54
N ALA A 323 -6.44 16.28 -3.71
CA ALA A 323 -5.11 16.31 -4.32
C ALA A 323 -4.67 17.76 -4.60
N GLU A 324 -5.53 18.56 -5.23
CA GLU A 324 -5.24 19.97 -5.53
C GLU A 324 -5.04 20.79 -4.25
N LYS A 325 -5.96 20.70 -3.28
CA LYS A 325 -5.94 21.53 -2.06
C LYS A 325 -4.78 21.16 -1.13
N PHE A 326 -4.54 19.88 -0.91
CA PHE A 326 -3.64 19.43 0.15
C PHE A 326 -2.27 19.00 -0.38
N PHE A 327 -2.20 18.35 -1.54
CA PHE A 327 -1.03 17.58 -1.96
C PHE A 327 -0.37 18.06 -3.25
N ALA A 328 -0.81 19.17 -3.83
CA ALA A 328 -0.17 19.76 -5.00
C ALA A 328 1.29 20.14 -4.69
N ASP A 329 2.18 19.84 -5.62
CA ASP A 329 3.63 20.06 -5.52
C ASP A 329 4.08 21.43 -6.05
N GLY A 330 3.14 22.20 -6.62
CA GLY A 330 3.39 23.51 -7.21
C GLY A 330 4.17 23.46 -8.52
N GLU A 331 4.28 22.28 -9.15
CA GLU A 331 4.83 22.17 -10.51
C GLU A 331 3.95 22.90 -11.53
N ASP A 332 4.53 23.21 -12.69
CA ASP A 332 3.87 23.92 -13.79
C ASP A 332 3.23 25.30 -13.45
N GLY A 333 3.58 25.86 -12.29
CA GLY A 333 3.11 27.17 -11.84
C GLY A 333 1.78 27.13 -11.07
N GLU A 334 1.33 25.93 -10.72
CA GLU A 334 0.19 25.72 -9.81
C GLU A 334 0.56 26.11 -8.37
N PRO A 335 -0.42 26.47 -7.52
CA PRO A 335 -0.16 26.73 -6.11
C PRO A 335 0.31 25.45 -5.41
N LEU A 336 1.14 25.62 -4.38
CA LEU A 336 1.48 24.53 -3.47
C LEU A 336 0.24 24.11 -2.68
N GLY A 337 0.07 22.80 -2.49
CA GLY A 337 -0.94 22.27 -1.59
C GLY A 337 -0.60 22.60 -0.13
N LEU A 338 -1.63 22.65 0.71
CA LEU A 338 -1.52 23.00 2.13
C LEU A 338 -0.45 22.17 2.86
N VAL A 339 -0.35 20.87 2.56
CA VAL A 339 0.62 19.97 3.22
C VAL A 339 2.04 20.33 2.81
N ALA A 340 2.29 20.61 1.54
CA ALA A 340 3.60 21.02 1.07
C ALA A 340 4.04 22.34 1.71
N GLU A 341 3.12 23.29 1.88
CA GLU A 341 3.39 24.54 2.61
C GLU A 341 3.74 24.28 4.09
N VAL A 342 2.96 23.45 4.79
CA VAL A 342 3.23 23.11 6.20
C VAL A 342 4.55 22.37 6.35
N GLN A 343 4.88 21.44 5.46
CA GLN A 343 6.17 20.73 5.48
C GLN A 343 7.35 21.66 5.21
N GLN A 344 7.20 22.66 4.33
CA GLN A 344 8.22 23.70 4.12
C GLN A 344 8.39 24.59 5.35
N GLU A 345 7.29 24.97 6.02
CA GLU A 345 7.29 25.80 7.22
C GLU A 345 7.98 25.09 8.41
N THR A 346 7.66 23.82 8.61
CA THR A 346 8.19 22.99 9.71
C THR A 346 9.55 22.36 9.40
N GLY A 347 9.96 22.35 8.13
CA GLY A 347 11.19 21.70 7.67
C GLY A 347 11.11 20.17 7.60
N LYS A 348 9.89 19.61 7.55
CA LYS A 348 9.58 18.17 7.64
C LYS A 348 9.20 17.60 6.27
N LEU A 349 10.12 17.68 5.31
CA LEU A 349 9.86 17.39 3.90
C LEU A 349 9.81 15.89 3.53
N GLY A 350 10.06 14.99 4.48
CA GLY A 350 10.28 13.58 4.21
C GLY A 350 11.63 13.34 3.53
N GLU A 351 12.21 12.14 3.69
CA GLU A 351 13.46 11.77 3.01
C GLU A 351 13.24 11.32 1.57
#